data_AF-A0A6B3HT66-F1
#
_entry.id   AF-A0A6B3HT66-F1
#
_cell.length_a   1.000
_cell.length_b   1.000
_cell.length_c   1.000
_cell.angle_alpha   90.00
_cell.angle_beta   90.00
_cell.angle_gamma   90.00
#
_symmetry.space_group_name_H-M   'P 1'
#
loop_
_entity.id
_entity.type
_entity.pdbx_description
1 polymer ?
#
loop_
_entity_poly.entity_id
_entity_poly.type
_entity_poly.pdbx_seq_one_letter_code
_entity_poly.pdbx_strand_id
1 'polypeptide(L)'
;LRTPLKERAQRLMGHAVTRGTRAMRAHVDVAPAYGLAGVEGVGAARRALRHALDVEIVAFPQHGVVRAPGTRELLEEAVRTGAVDRVGGIDPIGFDEALDEQLDVVFSIADRHGAGVDIHLHERAGTGLESLRAIIARTRALSLQGKVTVSHVFCVP
;
A
#
# COMPACT_ATOMS: atom_id res chain seq x y z
N LEU A 1 9.52 -14.31 14.10
CA LEU A 1 8.95 -15.66 13.82
C LEU A 1 10.03 -16.53 13.21
N ARG A 2 10.08 -17.83 13.52
CA ARG A 2 11.10 -18.75 12.96
C ARG A 2 10.89 -19.06 11.48
N THR A 3 9.64 -19.04 10.99
CA THR A 3 9.32 -19.34 9.59
C THR A 3 9.57 -18.10 8.70
N PRO A 4 10.34 -18.22 7.60
CA PRO A 4 10.59 -17.13 6.66
C PRO A 4 9.31 -16.51 6.07
N LEU A 5 9.35 -15.22 5.75
CA LEU A 5 8.17 -14.48 5.27
C LEU A 5 7.62 -15.04 3.96
N LYS A 6 8.49 -15.40 3.01
CA LYS A 6 8.13 -16.10 1.77
C LYS A 6 7.27 -17.35 2.04
N GLU A 7 7.70 -18.20 2.97
CA GLU A 7 6.98 -19.45 3.25
C GLU A 7 5.59 -19.18 3.83
N ARG A 8 5.47 -18.21 4.73
CA ARG A 8 4.16 -17.83 5.30
C ARG A 8 3.23 -17.30 4.21
N ALA A 9 3.71 -16.38 3.39
CA ALA A 9 2.94 -15.80 2.28
C ALA A 9 2.52 -16.86 1.26
N GLN A 10 3.46 -17.73 0.84
CA GLN A 10 3.18 -18.79 -0.13
C GLN A 10 2.17 -19.82 0.40
N ARG A 11 2.20 -20.15 1.70
CA ARG A 11 1.20 -21.05 2.31
C ARG A 11 -0.20 -20.43 2.29
N LEU A 12 -0.33 -19.16 2.68
CA LEU A 12 -1.62 -18.46 2.66
C LEU A 12 -2.16 -18.32 1.22
N MET A 13 -1.34 -17.81 0.32
CA MET A 13 -1.69 -17.62 -1.09
C MET A 13 -2.02 -18.95 -1.77
N GLY A 14 -1.22 -19.99 -1.52
CA GLY A 14 -1.48 -21.35 -2.01
C GLY A 14 -2.80 -21.90 -1.49
N HIS A 15 -3.13 -21.66 -0.21
CA HIS A 15 -4.43 -22.02 0.33
C HIS A 15 -5.57 -21.26 -0.36
N ALA A 16 -5.42 -19.95 -0.62
CA ALA A 16 -6.43 -19.18 -1.34
C ALA A 16 -6.67 -19.75 -2.76
N VAL A 17 -5.61 -20.17 -3.46
CA VAL A 17 -5.71 -20.85 -4.77
C VAL A 17 -6.53 -22.13 -4.68
N THR A 18 -6.35 -22.96 -3.64
CA THR A 18 -7.17 -24.19 -3.48
C THR A 18 -8.64 -23.89 -3.16
N ARG A 19 -8.95 -22.64 -2.76
CA ARG A 19 -10.32 -22.14 -2.57
C ARG A 19 -10.88 -21.38 -3.79
N GLY A 20 -10.15 -21.34 -4.91
CA GLY A 20 -10.60 -20.73 -6.15
C GLY A 20 -10.18 -19.28 -6.36
N THR A 21 -9.45 -18.66 -5.44
CA THR A 21 -8.92 -17.30 -5.62
C THR A 21 -7.85 -17.29 -6.72
N ARG A 22 -8.00 -16.40 -7.71
CA ARG A 22 -7.08 -16.26 -8.85
C ARG A 22 -6.39 -14.90 -8.96
N ALA A 23 -6.87 -13.90 -8.24
CA ALA A 23 -6.22 -12.61 -8.09
C ALA A 23 -6.26 -12.16 -6.64
N MET A 24 -5.21 -11.47 -6.20
CA MET A 24 -5.08 -10.91 -4.85
C MET A 24 -4.32 -9.59 -4.91
N ARG A 25 -4.73 -8.61 -4.09
CA ARG A 25 -3.88 -7.47 -3.74
C ARG A 25 -3.43 -7.65 -2.30
N ALA A 26 -2.13 -7.57 -2.07
CA ALA A 26 -1.52 -7.73 -0.75
C ALA A 26 -0.85 -6.43 -0.32
N HIS A 27 -1.33 -5.84 0.77
CA HIS A 27 -0.62 -4.78 1.49
C HIS A 27 0.54 -5.40 2.26
N VAL A 28 1.73 -4.85 2.07
CA VAL A 28 2.95 -5.38 2.66
C VAL A 28 3.65 -4.25 3.40
N ASP A 29 3.79 -4.45 4.70
CA ASP A 29 4.40 -3.47 5.59
C ASP A 29 5.77 -3.02 5.11
N VAL A 30 5.98 -1.71 5.05
CA VAL A 30 7.25 -1.02 4.80
C VAL A 30 7.46 0.01 5.91
N ALA A 31 8.56 -0.14 6.64
CA ALA A 31 8.96 0.79 7.70
C ALA A 31 10.46 0.63 8.03
N PRO A 32 11.11 1.64 8.64
CA PRO A 32 12.52 1.59 9.01
C PRO A 32 12.93 0.36 9.83
N ALA A 33 12.02 -0.17 10.66
CA ALA A 33 12.27 -1.32 11.51
C ALA A 33 12.56 -2.62 10.75
N TYR A 34 12.11 -2.74 9.49
CA TYR A 34 12.26 -3.96 8.69
C TYR A 34 12.55 -3.71 7.20
N GLY A 35 12.66 -2.45 6.78
CA GLY A 35 12.96 -2.05 5.41
C GLY A 35 11.97 -2.67 4.42
N LEU A 36 12.52 -3.31 3.38
CA LEU A 36 11.77 -3.97 2.29
C LEU A 36 11.70 -5.50 2.42
N ALA A 37 12.13 -6.08 3.56
CA ALA A 37 12.16 -7.53 3.73
C ALA A 37 10.78 -8.20 3.54
N GLY A 38 9.71 -7.49 3.91
CA GLY A 38 8.33 -7.89 3.64
C GLY A 38 8.04 -7.98 2.14
N VAL A 39 8.34 -6.90 1.42
CA VAL A 39 8.13 -6.78 -0.04
C VAL A 39 8.91 -7.88 -0.78
N GLU A 40 10.16 -8.12 -0.41
CA GLU A 40 10.99 -9.17 -1.01
C GLU A 40 10.38 -10.57 -0.82
N GLY A 41 9.94 -10.88 0.40
CA GLY A 41 9.37 -12.19 0.72
C GLY A 41 8.02 -12.44 0.05
N VAL A 42 7.13 -11.43 0.02
CA VAL A 42 5.86 -11.53 -0.73
C VAL A 42 6.12 -11.58 -2.22
N GLY A 43 7.06 -10.78 -2.74
CA GLY A 43 7.48 -10.83 -4.14
C GLY A 43 8.02 -12.21 -4.56
N ALA A 44 8.77 -12.88 -3.68
CA ALA A 44 9.22 -14.24 -3.92
C ALA A 44 8.07 -15.26 -3.93
N ALA A 45 7.06 -15.10 -3.06
CA ALA A 45 5.86 -15.94 -3.07
C ALA A 45 5.02 -15.71 -4.33
N ARG A 46 4.81 -14.44 -4.74
CA ARG A 46 4.17 -14.06 -6.01
C ARG A 46 4.83 -14.75 -7.20
N ARG A 47 6.16 -14.69 -7.32
CA ARG A 47 6.90 -15.36 -8.41
C ARG A 47 6.71 -16.87 -8.42
N ALA A 48 6.68 -17.52 -7.25
CA ALA A 48 6.47 -18.95 -7.14
C ALA A 48 5.05 -19.38 -7.55
N LEU A 49 4.05 -18.54 -7.31
CA LEU A 49 2.63 -18.83 -7.57
C LEU A 49 2.08 -18.19 -8.86
N ARG A 50 2.93 -17.53 -9.67
CA ARG A 50 2.53 -16.83 -10.91
C ARG A 50 1.76 -17.68 -11.94
N HIS A 51 1.82 -19.01 -11.81
CA HIS A 51 1.11 -19.94 -12.68
C HIS A 51 -0.35 -20.17 -12.24
N ALA A 52 -0.73 -19.69 -11.06
CA ALA A 52 -2.03 -19.98 -10.45
C ALA A 52 -2.71 -18.76 -9.78
N LEU A 53 -1.94 -17.72 -9.42
CA LEU A 53 -2.43 -16.54 -8.72
C LEU A 53 -1.74 -15.27 -9.23
N ASP A 54 -2.53 -14.30 -9.65
CA ASP A 54 -2.08 -12.94 -9.93
C ASP A 54 -2.03 -12.15 -8.62
N VAL A 55 -0.89 -11.50 -8.33
CA VAL A 55 -0.70 -10.75 -7.08
C VAL A 55 -0.20 -9.33 -7.37
N GLU A 56 -1.02 -8.34 -7.02
CA GLU A 56 -0.57 -6.96 -6.86
C GLU A 56 -0.02 -6.77 -5.43
N ILE A 57 1.09 -6.05 -5.30
CA ILE A 57 1.71 -5.71 -4.02
C ILE A 57 1.59 -4.19 -3.80
N VAL A 58 1.13 -3.80 -2.60
CA VAL A 58 1.12 -2.42 -2.13
C VAL A 58 2.23 -2.25 -1.10
N ALA A 59 3.16 -1.32 -1.31
CA ALA A 59 4.09 -0.88 -0.26
C ALA A 59 3.31 -0.09 0.79
N PHE A 60 3.10 -0.68 1.96
CA PHE A 60 2.16 -0.17 2.95
C PHE A 60 2.89 0.41 4.18
N PRO A 61 2.80 1.72 4.43
CA PRO A 61 3.49 2.37 5.55
C PRO A 61 2.71 2.19 6.87
N GLN A 62 2.68 0.97 7.41
CA GLN A 62 1.92 0.63 8.63
C GLN A 62 2.32 1.48 9.86
N HIS A 63 3.54 2.01 9.88
CA HIS A 63 4.02 2.89 10.96
C HIS A 63 3.87 4.39 10.65
N GLY A 64 3.26 4.72 9.50
CA GLY A 64 3.01 6.08 9.02
C GLY A 64 4.09 6.54 8.03
N VAL A 65 3.76 7.51 7.19
CA VAL A 65 4.68 8.04 6.17
C VAL A 65 5.53 9.15 6.77
N VAL A 66 4.88 10.08 7.47
CA VAL A 66 5.53 11.29 8.03
C VAL A 66 6.06 11.00 9.42
N ARG A 67 5.28 10.33 10.27
CA ARG A 67 5.62 10.12 11.69
C ARG A 67 6.74 9.09 11.91
N ALA A 68 7.08 8.30 10.90
CA ALA A 68 8.17 7.31 10.94
C ALA A 68 9.29 7.71 9.96
N PRO A 69 10.34 8.42 10.44
CA PRO A 69 11.43 8.91 9.59
C PRO A 69 12.13 7.77 8.83
N GLY A 70 12.38 7.95 7.53
CA GLY A 70 12.94 6.92 6.65
C GLY A 70 11.88 6.15 5.84
N THR A 71 10.60 6.26 6.19
CA THR A 71 9.53 5.52 5.48
C THR A 71 9.33 6.05 4.06
N ARG A 72 9.38 7.38 3.86
CA ARG A 72 9.27 8.01 2.53
C ARG A 72 10.26 7.40 1.54
N GLU A 73 11.52 7.30 1.95
CA GLU A 73 12.62 6.81 1.12
C GLU A 73 12.42 5.33 0.76
N LEU A 74 11.95 4.53 1.72
CA LEU A 74 11.64 3.11 1.49
C LEU A 74 10.45 2.92 0.54
N LEU A 75 9.39 3.73 0.67
CA LEU A 75 8.24 3.68 -0.25
C LEU A 75 8.67 4.04 -1.68
N GLU A 76 9.46 5.10 -1.85
CA GLU A 76 9.99 5.50 -3.15
C GLU A 76 10.91 4.41 -3.73
N GLU A 77 11.78 3.81 -2.92
CA GLU A 77 12.64 2.70 -3.35
C GLU A 77 11.83 1.48 -3.80
N ALA A 78 10.82 1.07 -3.04
CA ALA A 78 9.97 -0.07 -3.38
C ALA A 78 9.28 0.10 -4.73
N VAL A 79 8.76 1.31 -5.00
CA VAL A 79 8.09 1.64 -6.25
C VAL A 79 9.10 1.78 -7.40
N ARG A 80 10.17 2.56 -7.20
CA ARG A 80 11.20 2.83 -8.22
C ARG A 80 11.87 1.56 -8.73
N THR A 81 12.04 0.56 -7.86
CA THR A 81 12.63 -0.74 -8.23
C THR A 81 11.64 -1.69 -8.90
N GLY A 82 10.36 -1.34 -8.98
CA GLY A 82 9.29 -2.19 -9.49
C GLY A 82 8.99 -3.40 -8.59
N ALA A 83 9.42 -3.35 -7.32
CA ALA A 83 9.17 -4.41 -6.36
C ALA A 83 7.69 -4.48 -5.96
N VAL A 84 6.99 -3.35 -6.04
CA VAL A 84 5.55 -3.20 -5.77
C VAL A 84 4.82 -2.56 -6.95
N ASP A 85 3.52 -2.77 -7.01
CA ASP A 85 2.65 -2.25 -8.07
C ASP A 85 1.97 -0.93 -7.63
N ARG A 86 1.87 -0.72 -6.32
CA ARG A 86 1.20 0.44 -5.70
C ARG A 86 1.92 0.95 -4.47
N VAL A 87 1.77 2.25 -4.21
CA VAL A 87 2.16 2.89 -2.96
C VAL A 87 0.94 3.11 -2.06
N GLY A 88 1.09 2.86 -0.77
CA GLY A 88 0.03 3.01 0.22
C GLY A 88 0.21 4.22 1.13
N GLY A 89 -0.85 4.49 1.89
CA GLY A 89 -0.90 5.45 3.00
C GLY A 89 -1.83 4.93 4.09
N ILE A 90 -1.84 5.58 5.24
CA ILE A 90 -2.69 5.23 6.38
C ILE A 90 -3.11 6.50 7.12
N ASP A 91 -4.42 6.67 7.31
CA ASP A 91 -5.05 7.71 8.17
C ASP A 91 -4.26 9.03 8.25
N PRO A 92 -4.33 9.87 7.19
CA PRO A 92 -3.49 11.07 7.05
C PRO A 92 -3.63 12.10 8.18
N ILE A 93 -4.80 12.19 8.79
CA ILE A 93 -5.09 13.10 9.91
C ILE A 93 -4.92 12.35 11.23
N GLY A 94 -5.60 11.22 11.40
CA GLY A 94 -5.72 10.53 12.69
C GLY A 94 -4.49 9.76 13.12
N PHE A 95 -3.56 9.49 12.20
CA PHE A 95 -2.34 8.73 12.49
C PHE A 95 -1.07 9.52 12.17
N ASP A 96 -0.91 10.00 10.94
CA ASP A 96 0.25 10.82 10.57
C ASP A 96 0.16 12.26 11.05
N GLU A 97 -1.03 12.74 11.43
CA GLU A 97 -1.27 14.13 11.88
C GLU A 97 -0.77 15.18 10.86
N ALA A 98 -0.72 14.79 9.58
CA ALA A 98 -0.05 15.52 8.52
C ALA A 98 -0.71 15.24 7.15
N LEU A 99 -2.00 15.61 7.03
CA LEU A 99 -2.84 15.33 5.87
C LEU A 99 -2.15 15.64 4.54
N ASP A 100 -1.75 16.89 4.35
CA ASP A 100 -1.20 17.33 3.06
C ASP A 100 0.19 16.74 2.81
N GLU A 101 1.05 16.71 3.83
CA GLU A 101 2.41 16.17 3.69
C GLU A 101 2.39 14.67 3.37
N GLN A 102 1.60 13.85 4.06
CA GLN A 102 1.49 12.43 3.74
C GLN A 102 1.01 12.25 2.30
N LEU A 103 -0.10 12.90 1.95
CA LEU A 103 -0.72 12.68 0.65
C LEU A 103 0.18 13.18 -0.49
N ASP A 104 0.89 14.29 -0.31
CA ASP A 104 1.83 14.80 -1.31
C ASP A 104 2.98 13.80 -1.56
N VAL A 105 3.47 13.12 -0.51
CA VAL A 105 4.46 12.06 -0.67
C VAL A 105 3.92 10.89 -1.47
N VAL A 106 2.80 10.33 -1.04
CA VAL A 106 2.22 9.12 -1.65
C VAL A 106 1.88 9.39 -3.11
N PHE A 107 1.24 10.53 -3.39
CA PHE A 107 0.83 10.89 -4.75
C PHE A 107 2.00 11.30 -5.64
N SER A 108 3.04 11.97 -5.11
CA SER A 108 4.26 12.29 -5.86
C SER A 108 5.01 11.03 -6.30
N ILE A 109 5.14 10.04 -5.41
CA ILE A 109 5.76 8.74 -5.74
C ILE A 109 4.95 8.05 -6.85
N ALA A 110 3.63 8.00 -6.73
CA ALA A 110 2.75 7.38 -7.72
C ALA A 110 2.86 8.06 -9.09
N ASP A 111 2.83 9.39 -9.14
CA ASP A 111 2.93 10.16 -10.38
C ASP A 111 4.28 9.98 -11.07
N ARG A 112 5.39 10.17 -10.33
CA ARG A 112 6.76 10.08 -10.87
C ARG A 112 7.13 8.71 -11.42
N HIS A 113 6.54 7.64 -10.88
CA HIS A 113 6.90 6.26 -11.23
C HIS A 113 5.77 5.46 -11.89
N GLY A 114 4.60 6.09 -12.11
CA GLY A 114 3.46 5.48 -12.77
C GLY A 114 2.73 4.39 -11.96
N ALA A 115 3.03 4.25 -10.66
CA ALA A 115 2.41 3.26 -9.77
C ALA A 115 0.96 3.61 -9.43
N GLY A 116 0.18 2.62 -8.97
CA GLY A 116 -1.12 2.87 -8.39
C GLY A 116 -1.04 3.37 -6.94
N VAL A 117 -2.16 3.83 -6.40
CA VAL A 117 -2.30 4.23 -4.99
C VAL A 117 -3.35 3.35 -4.31
N ASP A 118 -3.08 2.91 -3.08
CA ASP A 118 -4.06 2.22 -2.23
C ASP A 118 -3.91 2.64 -0.76
N ILE A 119 -4.76 3.59 -0.32
CA ILE A 119 -4.68 4.19 1.02
C ILE A 119 -5.69 3.52 1.95
N HIS A 120 -5.22 3.09 3.13
CA HIS A 120 -6.10 2.67 4.21
C HIS A 120 -6.70 3.90 4.90
N LEU A 121 -8.03 4.01 4.89
CA LEU A 121 -8.76 5.10 5.52
C LEU A 121 -9.79 4.56 6.51
N HIS A 122 -9.38 4.48 7.77
CA HIS A 122 -10.20 4.06 8.91
C HIS A 122 -10.82 5.24 9.64
N GLU A 123 -10.30 6.46 9.42
CA GLU A 123 -10.88 7.70 9.94
C GLU A 123 -12.38 7.77 9.66
N ARG A 124 -13.13 8.21 10.68
CA ARG A 124 -14.61 8.23 10.67
C ARG A 124 -15.14 9.65 10.53
N ALA A 125 -16.43 9.75 10.23
CA ALA A 125 -17.20 10.99 10.25
C ALA A 125 -16.51 12.13 9.47
N GLY A 126 -16.50 13.35 10.01
CA GLY A 126 -15.96 14.54 9.35
C GLY A 126 -14.49 14.40 8.97
N THR A 127 -13.67 13.83 9.85
CA THR A 127 -12.23 13.63 9.61
C THR A 127 -11.99 12.73 8.40
N GLY A 128 -12.64 11.56 8.35
CA GLY A 128 -12.44 10.67 7.20
C GLY A 128 -13.03 11.24 5.91
N LEU A 129 -14.09 12.06 5.97
CA LEU A 129 -14.61 12.76 4.78
C LEU A 129 -13.64 13.84 4.29
N GLU A 130 -12.92 14.51 5.18
CA GLU A 130 -11.88 15.49 4.84
C GLU A 130 -10.71 14.80 4.12
N SER A 131 -10.16 13.74 4.71
CA SER A 131 -9.11 12.92 4.07
C SER A 131 -9.55 12.35 2.72
N LEU A 132 -10.77 11.83 2.62
CA LEU A 132 -11.30 11.31 1.35
C LEU A 132 -11.40 12.39 0.27
N ARG A 133 -11.87 13.60 0.62
CA ARG A 133 -11.92 14.74 -0.33
C ARG A 133 -10.52 15.15 -0.78
N ALA A 134 -9.55 15.16 0.12
CA ALA A 134 -8.16 15.47 -0.20
C ALA A 134 -7.53 14.43 -1.15
N ILE A 135 -7.80 13.14 -0.94
CA ILE A 135 -7.40 12.05 -1.85
C ILE A 135 -8.04 12.25 -3.23
N ILE A 136 -9.34 12.56 -3.30
CA ILE A 136 -10.04 12.82 -4.57
C ILE A 136 -9.44 14.02 -5.30
N ALA A 137 -9.12 15.11 -4.58
CA ALA A 137 -8.54 16.31 -5.16
C ALA A 137 -7.18 16.02 -5.84
N ARG A 138 -6.28 15.31 -5.15
CA ARG A 138 -4.96 14.91 -5.69
C ARG A 138 -5.10 13.94 -6.86
N THR A 139 -6.03 12.98 -6.76
CA THR A 139 -6.37 12.08 -7.88
C THR A 139 -6.70 12.86 -9.14
N ARG A 140 -7.50 13.93 -9.02
CA ARG A 140 -7.90 14.77 -10.16
C ARG A 140 -6.75 15.64 -10.66
N ALA A 141 -5.99 16.25 -9.75
CA ALA A 141 -4.89 17.15 -10.08
C ALA A 141 -3.78 16.45 -10.88
N LEU A 142 -3.47 15.19 -10.53
CA LEU A 142 -2.40 14.40 -11.15
C LEU A 142 -2.89 13.44 -12.24
N SER A 143 -4.15 13.56 -12.67
CA SER A 143 -4.74 12.69 -13.70
C SER A 143 -4.60 11.18 -13.40
N LEU A 144 -4.74 10.78 -12.12
CA LEU A 144 -4.59 9.40 -11.66
C LEU A 144 -5.94 8.65 -11.59
N GLN A 145 -6.94 9.06 -12.38
CA GLN A 145 -8.23 8.39 -12.44
C GLN A 145 -8.05 6.91 -12.83
N GLY A 146 -8.74 6.01 -12.14
CA GLY A 146 -8.60 4.56 -12.33
C GLY A 146 -7.35 3.94 -11.69
N LYS A 147 -6.45 4.73 -11.11
CA LYS A 147 -5.22 4.24 -10.45
C LYS A 147 -5.25 4.32 -8.92
N VAL A 148 -6.24 4.98 -8.34
CA VAL A 148 -6.36 5.21 -6.89
C VAL A 148 -7.46 4.33 -6.29
N THR A 149 -7.13 3.64 -5.20
CA THR A 149 -8.06 2.89 -4.35
C THR A 149 -8.01 3.46 -2.93
N VAL A 150 -9.16 3.52 -2.26
CA VAL A 150 -9.24 3.83 -0.83
C VAL A 150 -9.87 2.63 -0.14
N SER A 151 -9.14 2.02 0.78
CA SER A 151 -9.52 0.83 1.52
C SER A 151 -10.26 1.22 2.81
N HIS A 152 -11.22 0.39 3.22
CA HIS A 152 -12.12 0.55 4.39
C HIS A 152 -13.19 1.64 4.27
N VAL A 153 -12.77 2.90 4.19
CA VAL A 153 -13.67 4.06 3.99
C VAL A 153 -14.80 4.13 5.03
N PHE A 154 -14.48 3.95 6.32
CA PHE A 154 -15.47 3.95 7.41
C PHE A 154 -16.19 5.30 7.63
N CYS A 155 -15.80 6.34 6.92
CA CYS A 155 -16.44 7.65 6.94
C CYS A 155 -17.66 7.77 6.03
N VAL A 156 -17.88 6.82 5.12
CA VAL A 156 -19.06 6.77 4.25
C VAL A 156 -20.09 5.82 4.86
N PRO A 157 -21.39 6.17 4.86
CA PRO A 157 -22.46 5.32 5.38
C PRO A 157 -22.57 3.95 4.70
#